data_AF-A0A7X6H009-F1
#
_entry.id   AF-A0A7X6H009-F1
#
_cell.length_a   1.000
_cell.length_b   1.000
_cell.length_c   1.000
_cell.angle_alpha   90.00
_cell.angle_beta   90.00
_cell.angle_gamma   90.00
#
_symmetry.space_group_name_H-M   'P 1'
#
loop_
_entity.id
_entity.type
_entity.pdbx_description
1 polymer ?
#
loop_
_entity_poly.entity_id
_entity_poly.type
_entity_poly.pdbx_seq_one_letter_code
_entity_poly.pdbx_strand_id
1 'polypeptide(L)'
;MADFFADYLRTTDDRLLSKWVHYFDVYTRELTRFRSRPVSFLEIGVFKGGSIPMWKAHFAQGSRLAFLDIDPACKALEVPGTTVEIGNQADPAFLAELARKHGPFDVILDDGSHVCAHQVASFDALWPHLADGGVYVVEDCHTSYWPGFGGGYRNEASFIEYAKRLVDRMHSWYTDQDALFPFDPIAKDLHSVRFYDSIVVAEKRVKAEPPTTLYAQNGKVQLSRRALEIRGRKSAFAGRDGT
;
A
#
# COMPACT_ATOMS: atom_id res chain seq x y z
N MET A 1 -17.41 -10.37 -15.77
CA MET A 1 -16.36 -11.24 -15.21
C MET A 1 -16.86 -11.60 -13.81
N ALA A 2 -16.86 -12.87 -13.42
CA ALA A 2 -17.28 -13.25 -12.07
C ALA A 2 -16.34 -12.58 -11.05
N ASP A 3 -16.89 -11.79 -10.13
CA ASP A 3 -16.14 -11.20 -9.04
C ASP A 3 -16.03 -12.24 -7.93
N PHE A 4 -14.82 -12.80 -7.79
CA PHE A 4 -14.53 -13.81 -6.76
C PHE A 4 -15.02 -13.36 -5.39
N PHE A 5 -14.85 -12.08 -5.03
CA PHE A 5 -15.16 -11.61 -3.68
C PHE A 5 -16.68 -11.55 -3.46
N ALA A 6 -17.42 -10.94 -4.38
CA ALA A 6 -18.89 -10.92 -4.30
C ALA A 6 -19.52 -12.33 -4.33
N ASP A 7 -18.97 -13.24 -5.13
CA ASP A 7 -19.46 -14.63 -5.21
C ASP A 7 -19.08 -15.44 -3.97
N TYR A 8 -17.87 -15.26 -3.43
CA TYR A 8 -17.39 -15.97 -2.24
C TYR A 8 -18.25 -15.69 -1.00
N LEU A 9 -18.77 -14.46 -0.86
CA LEU A 9 -19.67 -14.09 0.24
C LEU A 9 -20.95 -14.94 0.30
N ARG A 10 -21.35 -15.59 -0.79
CA ARG A 10 -22.51 -16.49 -0.81
C ARG A 10 -22.19 -17.90 -0.28
N THR A 11 -20.91 -18.16 -0.02
CA THR A 11 -20.37 -19.48 0.32
C THR A 11 -19.78 -19.53 1.73
N THR A 12 -19.76 -18.42 2.46
CA THR A 12 -19.30 -18.36 3.86
C THR A 12 -20.44 -18.68 4.82
N ASP A 13 -20.18 -19.43 5.89
CA ASP A 13 -21.21 -20.12 6.67
C ASP A 13 -21.27 -19.77 8.16
N ASP A 14 -20.28 -19.12 8.78
CA ASP A 14 -20.30 -18.92 10.25
C ASP A 14 -19.81 -17.55 10.80
N ARG A 15 -18.95 -16.81 10.09
CA ARG A 15 -18.31 -15.58 10.61
C ARG A 15 -18.78 -14.31 9.93
N LEU A 16 -18.95 -13.25 10.72
CA LEU A 16 -19.27 -11.92 10.20
C LEU A 16 -18.09 -11.39 9.37
N LEU A 17 -18.38 -11.09 8.11
CA LEU A 17 -17.52 -10.35 7.19
C LEU A 17 -18.27 -9.09 6.77
N SER A 18 -17.65 -7.93 6.98
CA SER A 18 -18.18 -6.63 6.58
C SER A 18 -17.18 -5.95 5.67
N LYS A 19 -17.61 -5.54 4.48
CA LYS A 19 -16.82 -4.78 3.50
C LYS A 19 -17.74 -3.84 2.72
N TRP A 20 -17.22 -2.70 2.31
CA TRP A 20 -17.91 -1.83 1.35
C TRP A 20 -17.94 -2.51 -0.02
N VAL A 21 -19.10 -2.55 -0.68
CA VAL A 21 -19.28 -3.29 -1.93
C VAL A 21 -18.28 -2.87 -3.02
N HIS A 22 -17.96 -1.58 -3.10
CA HIS A 22 -17.03 -1.04 -4.10
C HIS A 22 -15.55 -1.40 -3.83
N TYR A 23 -15.20 -1.95 -2.67
CA TYR A 23 -13.84 -2.41 -2.38
C TYR A 23 -13.48 -3.65 -3.19
N PHE A 24 -14.47 -4.48 -3.57
CA PHE A 24 -14.23 -5.71 -4.33
C PHE A 24 -13.68 -5.46 -5.74
N ASP A 25 -14.06 -4.35 -6.38
CA ASP A 25 -13.46 -3.92 -7.64
C ASP A 25 -11.97 -3.61 -7.48
N VAL A 26 -11.61 -2.97 -6.36
CA VAL A 26 -10.22 -2.64 -6.04
C VAL A 26 -9.41 -3.90 -5.76
N TYR A 27 -9.92 -4.83 -4.94
CA TYR A 27 -9.24 -6.10 -4.72
C TYR A 27 -9.10 -6.92 -5.99
N THR A 28 -10.13 -6.98 -6.83
CA THR A 28 -10.07 -7.71 -8.09
C THR A 28 -8.97 -7.12 -8.98
N ARG A 29 -8.88 -5.79 -9.07
CA ARG A 29 -7.86 -5.12 -9.87
C ARG A 29 -6.44 -5.32 -9.32
N GLU A 30 -6.27 -5.13 -8.01
CA GLU A 30 -4.94 -5.02 -7.40
C GLU A 30 -4.40 -6.37 -6.90
N LEU A 31 -5.28 -7.26 -6.43
CA LEU A 31 -4.90 -8.47 -5.70
C LEU A 31 -4.98 -9.75 -6.55
N THR A 32 -5.79 -9.78 -7.61
CA THR A 32 -5.91 -10.96 -8.50
C THR A 32 -4.56 -11.43 -9.06
N ARG A 33 -3.59 -10.52 -9.28
CA ARG A 33 -2.26 -10.87 -9.78
C ARG A 33 -1.43 -11.73 -8.81
N PHE A 34 -1.83 -11.80 -7.54
CA PHE A 34 -1.13 -12.54 -6.48
C PHE A 34 -1.71 -13.95 -6.25
N ARG A 35 -2.78 -14.34 -6.93
CA ARG A 35 -3.43 -15.65 -6.71
C ARG A 35 -2.83 -16.82 -7.46
N SER A 36 -1.96 -16.59 -8.45
CA SER A 36 -1.42 -17.64 -9.32
C SER A 36 -0.20 -18.36 -8.76
N ARG A 37 0.35 -17.88 -7.64
CA ARG A 37 1.50 -18.48 -6.94
C ARG A 37 1.33 -18.31 -5.43
N PRO A 38 2.01 -19.11 -4.60
CA PRO A 38 2.09 -18.85 -3.18
C PRO A 38 2.62 -17.44 -2.89
N VAL A 39 2.01 -16.78 -1.91
CA VAL A 39 2.39 -15.45 -1.44
C VAL A 39 2.53 -15.40 0.07
N SER A 40 3.28 -14.42 0.57
CA SER A 40 3.22 -13.98 1.96
C SER A 40 2.27 -12.78 2.07
N PHE A 41 1.21 -12.92 2.86
CA PHE A 41 0.16 -11.92 3.03
C PHE A 41 0.05 -11.53 4.51
N LEU A 42 -0.18 -10.25 4.76
CA LEU A 42 -0.55 -9.71 6.07
C LEU A 42 -1.85 -8.91 5.95
N GLU A 43 -2.82 -9.21 6.81
CA GLU A 43 -3.95 -8.32 7.11
C GLU A 43 -3.81 -7.77 8.53
N ILE A 44 -3.94 -6.45 8.69
CA ILE A 44 -4.09 -5.78 9.97
C ILE A 44 -5.58 -5.54 10.17
N GLY A 45 -6.14 -6.00 11.28
CA GLY A 45 -7.59 -6.04 11.54
C GLY A 45 -8.17 -7.43 11.24
N VAL A 46 -8.58 -8.15 12.28
CA VAL A 46 -9.28 -9.45 12.18
C VAL A 46 -10.75 -9.30 12.53
N PHE A 47 -11.06 -8.50 13.56
CA PHE A 47 -12.41 -8.28 14.08
C PHE A 47 -13.16 -9.60 14.39
N LYS A 48 -14.09 -10.03 13.51
CA LYS A 48 -14.85 -11.29 13.66
C LYS A 48 -14.33 -12.42 12.77
N GLY A 49 -13.21 -12.20 12.08
CA GLY A 49 -12.45 -13.23 11.37
C GLY A 49 -13.10 -13.76 10.09
N GLY A 50 -14.08 -13.04 9.53
CA GLY A 50 -14.72 -13.42 8.27
C GLY A 50 -13.82 -13.25 7.05
N SER A 51 -12.81 -12.38 7.11
CA SER A 51 -11.83 -12.16 6.03
C SER A 51 -10.82 -13.31 5.91
N ILE A 52 -10.47 -13.97 7.03
CA ILE A 52 -9.49 -15.06 7.08
C ILE A 52 -9.79 -16.18 6.05
N PRO A 53 -10.99 -16.82 6.05
CA PRO A 53 -11.29 -17.86 5.08
C PRO A 53 -11.38 -17.31 3.65
N MET A 54 -11.83 -16.06 3.46
CA MET A 54 -11.87 -15.40 2.15
C MET A 54 -10.48 -15.25 1.54
N TRP A 55 -9.52 -14.69 2.29
CA TRP A 55 -8.14 -14.56 1.82
C TRP A 55 -7.47 -15.91 1.60
N LYS A 56 -7.77 -16.90 2.44
CA LYS A 56 -7.31 -18.29 2.26
C LYS A 56 -7.85 -18.93 0.98
N ALA A 57 -9.09 -18.66 0.61
CA ALA A 57 -9.67 -19.15 -0.64
C ALA A 57 -9.19 -18.35 -1.87
N HIS A 58 -8.86 -17.06 -1.68
CA HIS A 58 -8.39 -16.19 -2.75
C HIS A 58 -6.96 -16.53 -3.21
N PHE A 59 -6.03 -16.69 -2.26
CA PHE A 59 -4.63 -16.92 -2.58
C PHE A 59 -4.31 -18.39 -2.82
N ALA A 60 -3.23 -18.65 -3.58
CA ALA A 60 -2.84 -20.00 -3.95
C ALA A 60 -2.54 -20.87 -2.71
N GLN A 61 -2.80 -22.17 -2.82
CA GLN A 61 -2.36 -23.15 -1.82
C GLN A 61 -0.85 -23.01 -1.56
N GLY A 62 -0.45 -23.05 -0.29
CA GLY A 62 0.94 -22.85 0.13
C GLY A 62 1.29 -21.39 0.46
N SER A 63 0.36 -20.44 0.28
CA SER A 63 0.52 -19.07 0.77
C SER A 63 0.63 -19.03 2.29
N ARG A 64 1.44 -18.09 2.80
CA ARG A 64 1.59 -17.79 4.23
C ARG A 64 0.70 -16.60 4.54
N LEU A 65 -0.37 -16.84 5.30
CA LEU A 65 -1.33 -15.79 5.65
C LEU A 65 -1.20 -15.46 7.13
N ALA A 66 -0.70 -14.26 7.41
CA ALA A 66 -0.63 -13.70 8.74
C ALA A 66 -1.73 -12.65 8.93
N PHE A 67 -2.24 -12.57 10.13
CA PHE A 67 -3.29 -11.64 10.53
C PHE A 67 -2.89 -11.00 11.85
N LEU A 68 -3.17 -9.71 12.02
CA LEU A 68 -2.86 -8.95 13.22
C LEU A 68 -4.14 -8.35 13.81
N ASP A 69 -4.37 -8.53 15.10
CA ASP A 69 -5.41 -7.78 15.82
C ASP A 69 -4.93 -7.41 17.24
N ILE A 70 -5.51 -6.36 17.80
CA ILE A 70 -5.23 -5.94 19.17
C ILE A 70 -6.05 -6.75 20.19
N ASP A 71 -7.23 -7.25 19.80
CA ASP A 71 -8.10 -8.05 20.67
C ASP A 71 -7.55 -9.49 20.80
N PRO A 72 -7.13 -9.93 22.00
CA PRO A 72 -6.63 -11.28 22.21
C PRO A 72 -7.63 -12.38 21.82
N ALA A 73 -8.93 -12.09 21.83
CA ALA A 73 -9.97 -13.05 21.42
C ALA A 73 -9.83 -13.46 19.94
N CYS A 74 -9.25 -12.60 19.09
CA CYS A 74 -9.02 -12.90 17.69
C CYS A 74 -8.09 -14.11 17.48
N LYS A 75 -7.26 -14.46 18.46
CA LYS A 75 -6.40 -15.64 18.37
C LYS A 75 -7.21 -16.93 18.20
N ALA A 76 -8.40 -17.00 18.80
CA ALA A 76 -9.31 -18.14 18.66
C ALA A 76 -9.92 -18.27 17.24
N LEU A 77 -9.80 -17.25 16.40
CA LEU A 77 -10.30 -17.23 15.03
C LEU A 77 -9.29 -17.81 14.03
N GLU A 78 -8.06 -18.10 14.45
CA GLU A 78 -7.05 -18.74 13.62
C GLU A 78 -7.58 -20.07 13.04
N VAL A 79 -7.33 -20.29 11.75
CA VAL A 79 -7.69 -21.54 11.05
C VAL A 79 -6.42 -22.24 10.56
N PRO A 80 -6.45 -23.57 10.32
CA PRO A 80 -5.28 -24.31 9.87
C PRO A 80 -4.61 -23.66 8.64
N GLY A 81 -3.29 -23.44 8.68
CA GLY A 81 -2.54 -22.81 7.59
C GLY A 81 -2.59 -21.27 7.57
N THR A 82 -3.11 -20.65 8.63
CA THR A 82 -3.03 -19.20 8.87
C THR A 82 -2.36 -18.93 10.22
N THR A 83 -1.97 -17.70 10.48
CA THR A 83 -1.48 -17.28 11.80
C THR A 83 -2.12 -15.97 12.22
N VAL A 84 -2.68 -15.92 13.42
CA VAL A 84 -3.14 -14.68 14.06
C VAL A 84 -2.13 -14.27 15.12
N GLU A 85 -1.57 -13.08 14.99
CA GLU A 85 -0.70 -12.42 15.98
C GLU A 85 -1.52 -11.38 16.76
N ILE A 86 -1.30 -11.33 18.07
CA ILE A 86 -1.97 -10.36 18.95
C ILE A 86 -0.99 -9.24 19.26
N GLY A 87 -1.33 -8.01 18.88
CA GLY A 87 -0.49 -6.85 19.09
C GLY A 87 -1.08 -5.55 18.56
N ASN A 88 -0.35 -4.47 18.77
CA ASN A 88 -0.79 -3.13 18.38
C ASN A 88 -0.17 -2.73 17.04
N GLN A 89 -1.00 -2.37 16.04
CA GLN A 89 -0.50 -1.88 14.76
C GLN A 89 0.26 -0.54 14.85
N ALA A 90 0.12 0.18 15.96
CA ALA A 90 0.87 1.42 16.21
C ALA A 90 2.19 1.18 16.95
N ASP A 91 2.55 -0.07 17.27
CA ASP A 91 3.82 -0.43 17.91
C ASP A 91 4.85 -0.86 16.84
N PRO A 92 5.83 0.00 16.50
CA PRO A 92 6.82 -0.31 15.48
C PRO A 92 7.75 -1.47 15.87
N ALA A 93 8.01 -1.69 17.16
CA ALA A 93 8.88 -2.78 17.60
C ALA A 93 8.18 -4.13 17.39
N PHE A 94 6.90 -4.20 17.77
CA PHE A 94 6.06 -5.36 17.50
C PHE A 94 5.94 -5.62 15.98
N LEU A 95 5.66 -4.58 15.17
CA LEU A 95 5.54 -4.73 13.73
C LEU A 95 6.83 -5.20 13.06
N ALA A 96 7.99 -4.73 13.53
CA ALA A 96 9.29 -5.21 13.04
C ALA A 96 9.51 -6.70 13.38
N GLU A 97 9.13 -7.15 14.57
CA GLU A 97 9.20 -8.56 14.94
C GLU A 97 8.24 -9.42 14.12
N LEU A 98 6.99 -8.98 13.96
CA LEU A 98 5.98 -9.63 13.13
C LEU A 98 6.48 -9.77 11.68
N ALA A 99 7.05 -8.71 11.13
CA ALA A 99 7.58 -8.71 9.78
C ALA A 99 8.82 -9.59 9.62
N ARG A 100 9.67 -9.69 10.64
CA ARG A 100 10.79 -10.65 10.66
C ARG A 100 10.31 -12.10 10.68
N LYS A 101 9.17 -12.39 11.31
CA LYS A 101 8.61 -13.74 11.44
C LYS A 101 7.88 -14.20 10.18
N HIS A 102 7.11 -13.30 9.55
CA HIS A 102 6.17 -13.66 8.47
C HIS A 102 6.51 -13.05 7.11
N GLY A 103 7.35 -12.03 7.08
CA GLY A 103 7.76 -11.34 5.88
C GLY A 103 8.93 -11.99 5.14
N PRO A 104 9.42 -11.37 4.05
CA PRO A 104 8.82 -10.19 3.41
C PRO A 104 7.43 -10.50 2.85
N PHE A 105 6.57 -9.48 2.76
CA PHE A 105 5.18 -9.63 2.32
C PHE A 105 5.03 -9.28 0.85
N ASP A 106 4.29 -10.09 0.09
CA ASP A 106 3.84 -9.71 -1.26
C ASP A 106 2.68 -8.71 -1.18
N VAL A 107 1.82 -8.84 -0.16
CA VAL A 107 0.64 -8.00 0.05
C VAL A 107 0.51 -7.70 1.54
N ILE A 108 0.32 -6.43 1.86
CA ILE A 108 -0.09 -5.97 3.19
C ILE A 108 -1.41 -5.21 3.02
N LEU A 109 -2.40 -5.55 3.82
CA LEU A 109 -3.70 -4.92 3.88
C LEU A 109 -3.92 -4.33 5.27
N ASP A 110 -4.01 -3.02 5.41
CA ASP A 110 -4.35 -2.33 6.65
C ASP A 110 -5.85 -2.01 6.69
N ASP A 111 -6.58 -2.85 7.42
CA ASP A 111 -8.00 -2.73 7.74
C ASP A 111 -8.20 -2.71 9.27
N GLY A 112 -7.25 -2.09 9.98
CA GLY A 112 -7.16 -2.16 11.43
C GLY A 112 -8.05 -1.14 12.15
N SER A 113 -7.45 -0.21 12.90
CA SER A 113 -8.22 0.74 13.73
C SER A 113 -8.76 1.95 12.97
N HIS A 114 -8.30 2.17 11.73
CA HIS A 114 -8.58 3.33 10.88
C HIS A 114 -8.24 4.71 11.49
N VAL A 115 -7.49 4.72 12.59
CA VAL A 115 -6.96 5.95 13.22
C VAL A 115 -5.82 6.43 12.34
N CYS A 116 -5.86 7.69 11.92
CA CYS A 116 -4.90 8.22 10.94
C CYS A 116 -3.44 8.00 11.36
N ALA A 117 -3.12 8.27 12.63
CA ALA A 117 -1.78 8.07 13.16
C ALA A 117 -1.35 6.59 13.16
N HIS A 118 -2.28 5.65 13.34
CA HIS A 118 -1.99 4.22 13.32
C HIS A 118 -1.72 3.73 11.90
N GLN A 119 -2.51 4.16 10.90
CA GLN A 119 -2.29 3.84 9.48
C GLN A 119 -0.94 4.40 8.97
N VAL A 120 -0.54 5.58 9.44
CA VAL A 120 0.79 6.13 9.13
C VAL A 120 1.89 5.31 9.79
N ALA A 121 1.76 5.00 11.09
CA ALA A 121 2.75 4.24 11.84
C ALA A 121 2.96 2.83 11.27
N SER A 122 1.88 2.13 10.92
CA SER A 122 1.92 0.79 10.32
C SER A 122 2.54 0.84 8.93
N PHE A 123 2.21 1.83 8.10
CA PHE A 123 2.82 1.99 6.78
C PHE A 123 4.34 2.18 6.90
N ASP A 124 4.79 3.15 7.72
CA ASP A 124 6.21 3.46 7.88
C ASP A 124 7.00 2.25 8.43
N ALA A 125 6.43 1.52 9.39
CA ALA A 125 7.07 0.34 9.99
C ALA A 125 7.15 -0.85 9.02
N LEU A 126 6.14 -1.07 8.18
CA LEU A 126 6.01 -2.28 7.37
C LEU A 126 6.45 -2.11 5.91
N TRP A 127 6.49 -0.88 5.36
CA TRP A 127 6.97 -0.61 4.00
C TRP A 127 8.35 -1.22 3.69
N PRO A 128 9.35 -1.18 4.60
CA PRO A 128 10.64 -1.83 4.38
C PRO A 128 10.53 -3.34 4.16
N HIS A 129 9.51 -3.97 4.75
CA HIS A 129 9.28 -5.42 4.72
C HIS A 129 8.37 -5.89 3.60
N LEU A 130 7.85 -4.99 2.78
CA LEU A 130 7.16 -5.34 1.54
C LEU A 130 8.18 -5.83 0.50
N ALA A 131 7.85 -6.92 -0.20
CA ALA A 131 8.64 -7.51 -1.25
C ALA A 131 8.67 -6.64 -2.52
N ASP A 132 9.66 -6.85 -3.37
CA ASP A 132 9.70 -6.22 -4.69
C ASP A 132 8.51 -6.70 -5.55
N GLY A 133 7.77 -5.76 -6.14
CA GLY A 133 6.49 -6.02 -6.83
C GLY A 133 5.27 -6.15 -5.90
N GLY A 134 5.47 -6.03 -4.59
CA GLY A 134 4.39 -6.10 -3.59
C GLY A 134 3.52 -4.85 -3.52
N VAL A 135 2.39 -4.96 -2.83
CA VAL A 135 1.46 -3.83 -2.59
C VAL A 135 1.13 -3.66 -1.12
N TYR A 136 1.06 -2.41 -0.68
CA TYR A 136 0.48 -1.98 0.59
C TYR A 136 -0.88 -1.35 0.30
N VAL A 137 -1.94 -1.89 0.88
CA VAL A 137 -3.32 -1.44 0.71
C VAL A 137 -3.81 -0.92 2.05
N VAL A 138 -4.44 0.26 2.07
CA VAL A 138 -5.06 0.83 3.27
C VAL A 138 -6.53 1.04 3.01
N GLU A 139 -7.37 0.43 3.84
CA GLU A 139 -8.83 0.54 3.80
C GLU A 139 -9.36 1.68 4.67
N ASP A 140 -10.62 2.01 4.45
CA ASP A 140 -11.37 2.99 5.24
C ASP A 140 -10.68 4.36 5.36
N CYS A 141 -9.96 4.76 4.30
CA CYS A 141 -9.32 6.07 4.23
C CYS A 141 -10.30 7.24 4.34
N HIS A 142 -11.61 7.03 4.19
CA HIS A 142 -12.62 8.05 4.46
C HIS A 142 -12.58 8.57 5.92
N THR A 143 -12.09 7.78 6.87
CA THR A 143 -11.88 8.23 8.27
C THR A 143 -10.87 9.37 8.37
N SER A 144 -10.03 9.58 7.34
CA SER A 144 -9.17 10.77 7.21
C SER A 144 -9.94 12.08 7.23
N TYR A 145 -11.25 12.06 6.96
CA TYR A 145 -12.12 13.22 7.02
C TYR A 145 -12.91 13.34 8.33
N TRP A 146 -12.72 12.39 9.26
CA TRP A 146 -13.49 12.30 10.51
C TRP A 146 -12.63 12.70 11.71
N PRO A 147 -12.98 13.77 12.45
CA PRO A 147 -12.18 14.22 13.60
C PRO A 147 -11.97 13.14 14.67
N GLY A 148 -12.93 12.23 14.87
CA GLY A 148 -12.84 11.14 15.84
C GLY A 148 -11.71 10.13 15.59
N PHE A 149 -11.19 10.08 14.35
CA PHE A 149 -10.08 9.21 13.96
C PHE A 149 -8.76 9.99 13.77
N GLY A 150 -8.71 11.24 14.26
CA GLY A 150 -7.58 12.16 14.06
C GLY A 150 -7.57 12.84 12.68
N GLY A 151 -8.65 12.70 11.91
CA GLY A 151 -8.81 13.28 10.58
C GLY A 151 -9.39 14.70 10.57
N GLY A 152 -9.87 15.11 9.40
CA GLY A 152 -10.52 16.41 9.14
C GLY A 152 -10.27 16.87 7.70
N TYR A 153 -11.11 17.75 7.17
CA TYR A 153 -10.92 18.28 5.82
C TYR A 153 -9.56 18.97 5.70
N ARG A 154 -8.68 18.41 4.84
CA ARG A 154 -7.28 18.86 4.65
C ARG A 154 -6.45 18.85 5.94
N ASN A 155 -6.75 17.95 6.86
CA ASN A 155 -5.93 17.79 8.05
C ASN A 155 -4.62 17.09 7.68
N GLU A 156 -3.49 17.79 7.85
CA GLU A 156 -2.14 17.30 7.51
C GLU A 156 -1.74 16.03 8.28
N ALA A 157 -2.35 15.79 9.45
CA ALA A 157 -2.16 14.58 10.24
C ALA A 157 -2.96 13.37 9.71
N SER A 158 -3.85 13.57 8.75
CA SER A 158 -4.65 12.49 8.18
C SER A 158 -3.84 11.57 7.26
N PHE A 159 -4.31 10.33 7.12
CA PHE A 159 -3.66 9.38 6.22
C PHE A 159 -3.76 9.80 4.75
N ILE A 160 -4.85 10.43 4.32
CA ILE A 160 -4.96 10.96 2.95
C ILE A 160 -3.90 12.03 2.65
N GLU A 161 -3.64 12.98 3.56
CA GLU A 161 -2.58 13.96 3.34
C GLU A 161 -1.19 13.29 3.39
N TYR A 162 -1.00 12.28 4.25
CA TYR A 162 0.21 11.44 4.21
C TYR A 162 0.42 10.75 2.86
N ALA A 163 -0.63 10.12 2.31
CA ALA A 163 -0.58 9.46 1.02
C ALA A 163 -0.33 10.43 -0.14
N LYS A 164 -0.85 11.66 -0.08
CA LYS A 164 -0.50 12.69 -1.08
C LYS A 164 0.98 13.05 -1.01
N ARG A 165 1.55 13.16 0.19
CA ARG A 165 3.00 13.35 0.35
C ARG A 165 3.80 12.17 -0.21
N LEU A 166 3.28 10.93 -0.19
CA LEU A 166 3.93 9.82 -0.90
C LEU A 166 4.05 10.07 -2.41
N VAL A 167 3.04 10.73 -3.02
CA VAL A 167 3.12 11.13 -4.43
C VAL A 167 4.27 12.11 -4.64
N ASP A 168 4.42 13.11 -3.78
CA ASP A 168 5.56 14.02 -3.86
C ASP A 168 6.88 13.27 -3.66
N ARG A 169 7.02 12.50 -2.58
CA ARG A 169 8.24 11.73 -2.26
C ARG A 169 8.65 10.81 -3.42
N MET A 170 7.71 10.14 -4.09
CA MET A 170 7.95 9.33 -5.29
C MET A 170 8.61 10.11 -6.44
N HIS A 171 8.25 11.39 -6.59
CA HIS A 171 8.73 12.29 -7.65
C HIS A 171 9.96 13.11 -7.26
N SER A 172 10.52 12.90 -6.06
CA SER A 172 11.69 13.65 -5.56
C SER A 172 12.97 13.48 -6.39
N TRP A 173 12.98 12.56 -7.38
CA TRP A 173 14.03 12.49 -8.41
C TRP A 173 14.08 13.72 -9.33
N TYR A 174 12.96 14.43 -9.51
CA TYR A 174 12.77 15.38 -10.62
C TYR A 174 12.87 16.85 -10.23
N THR A 175 13.04 17.14 -8.94
CA THR A 175 13.10 18.49 -8.41
C THR A 175 14.45 19.16 -8.73
N ASP A 176 14.42 20.45 -9.06
CA ASP A 176 15.59 21.32 -9.07
C ASP A 176 15.59 22.29 -7.87
N GLN A 177 14.66 22.09 -6.93
CA GLN A 177 14.47 22.86 -5.70
C GLN A 177 14.89 22.03 -4.48
N ASP A 178 16.10 21.44 -4.52
CA ASP A 178 16.63 20.52 -3.49
C ASP A 178 16.45 21.02 -2.04
N ALA A 179 16.48 22.35 -1.82
CA ALA A 179 16.31 22.95 -0.50
C ALA A 179 14.87 22.89 0.04
N LEU A 180 13.86 22.95 -0.84
CA LEU A 180 12.43 22.92 -0.46
C LEU A 180 11.83 21.52 -0.59
N PHE A 181 12.29 20.77 -1.59
CA PHE A 181 11.81 19.45 -1.92
C PHE A 181 13.04 18.56 -2.12
N PRO A 182 13.66 18.05 -1.04
CA PRO A 182 14.84 17.23 -1.13
C PRO A 182 14.50 15.83 -1.67
N PHE A 183 15.53 15.14 -2.13
CA PHE A 183 15.42 13.73 -2.49
C PHE A 183 14.94 12.88 -1.30
N ASP A 184 13.89 12.10 -1.50
CA ASP A 184 13.38 11.15 -0.51
C ASP A 184 13.82 9.71 -0.87
N PRO A 185 14.47 8.96 0.03
CA PRO A 185 14.90 7.60 -0.23
C PRO A 185 13.79 6.65 -0.69
N ILE A 186 12.53 6.87 -0.30
CA ILE A 186 11.40 6.05 -0.73
C ILE A 186 11.20 6.10 -2.25
N ALA A 187 11.68 7.14 -2.93
CA ALA A 187 11.58 7.25 -4.38
C ALA A 187 12.30 6.10 -5.12
N LYS A 188 13.24 5.42 -4.44
CA LYS A 188 13.96 4.24 -4.93
C LYS A 188 13.12 2.98 -4.94
N ASP A 189 12.01 2.91 -4.20
CA ASP A 189 11.20 1.71 -4.16
C ASP A 189 9.69 1.94 -4.24
N LEU A 190 9.19 3.17 -4.10
CA LEU A 190 7.79 3.52 -4.35
C LEU A 190 7.54 3.66 -5.86
N HIS A 191 6.81 2.71 -6.44
CA HIS A 191 6.51 2.68 -7.87
C HIS A 191 5.29 3.50 -8.25
N SER A 192 4.21 3.40 -7.46
CA SER A 192 2.98 4.14 -7.70
C SER A 192 2.15 4.24 -6.42
N VAL A 193 1.32 5.28 -6.35
CA VAL A 193 0.28 5.48 -5.34
C VAL A 193 -1.04 5.65 -6.09
N ARG A 194 -2.06 4.88 -5.73
CA ARG A 194 -3.38 4.86 -6.38
C ARG A 194 -4.44 5.16 -5.34
N PHE A 195 -5.25 6.18 -5.62
CA PHE A 195 -6.38 6.56 -4.79
C PHE A 195 -7.66 6.03 -5.42
N TYR A 196 -8.39 5.24 -4.63
CA TYR A 196 -9.74 4.79 -4.90
C TYR A 196 -10.67 5.44 -3.87
N ASP A 197 -12.00 5.28 -4.05
CA ASP A 197 -12.93 5.67 -2.99
C ASP A 197 -12.60 4.88 -1.72
N SER A 198 -12.19 5.60 -0.68
CA SER A 198 -11.80 5.09 0.62
C SER A 198 -10.73 3.97 0.67
N ILE A 199 -9.97 3.76 -0.40
CA ILE A 199 -8.78 2.88 -0.41
C ILE A 199 -7.59 3.61 -1.02
N VAL A 200 -6.43 3.45 -0.42
CA VAL A 200 -5.14 3.84 -1.03
C VAL A 200 -4.28 2.61 -1.22
N VAL A 201 -3.66 2.49 -2.39
CA VAL A 201 -2.70 1.42 -2.70
C VAL A 201 -1.35 2.02 -3.08
N ALA A 202 -0.29 1.59 -2.40
CA ALA A 202 1.09 1.87 -2.76
C ALA A 202 1.78 0.59 -3.28
N GLU A 203 2.39 0.66 -4.46
CA GLU A 203 3.13 -0.46 -5.04
C GLU A 203 4.64 -0.27 -4.86
N LYS A 204 5.32 -1.29 -4.38
CA LYS A 204 6.78 -1.30 -4.27
C LYS A 204 7.40 -1.90 -5.52
N ARG A 205 8.35 -1.20 -6.12
CA ARG A 205 9.30 -1.75 -7.10
C ARG A 205 10.66 -1.14 -6.90
N VAL A 206 11.66 -1.98 -6.62
CA VAL A 206 13.04 -1.56 -6.42
C VAL A 206 13.59 -1.00 -7.73
N LYS A 207 13.94 0.28 -7.70
CA LYS A 207 14.58 1.01 -8.79
C LYS A 207 16.07 1.10 -8.46
N ALA A 208 16.86 0.20 -9.05
CA ALA A 208 18.31 0.18 -8.86
C ALA A 208 18.97 1.50 -9.32
N GLU A 209 18.33 2.21 -10.23
CA GLU A 209 18.87 3.37 -10.92
C GLU A 209 17.86 4.52 -11.01
N PRO A 210 18.31 5.79 -11.09
CA PRO A 210 17.42 6.92 -11.31
C PRO A 210 16.63 6.81 -12.62
N PRO A 211 15.44 7.47 -12.70
CA PRO A 211 14.68 7.57 -13.94
C PRO A 211 15.53 8.05 -15.11
N THR A 212 15.33 7.46 -16.28
CA THR A 212 16.17 7.72 -17.46
C THR A 212 15.28 8.00 -18.65
N THR A 213 15.56 9.10 -19.36
CA THR A 213 14.88 9.43 -20.62
C THR A 213 15.46 8.57 -21.74
N LEU A 214 14.58 8.02 -22.58
CA LEU A 214 14.95 7.34 -23.82
C LEU A 214 14.76 8.30 -24.99
N TYR A 215 15.85 8.59 -25.70
CA TYR A 215 15.83 9.32 -26.97
C TYR A 215 15.95 8.33 -28.11
N ALA A 216 15.08 8.45 -29.11
CA ALA A 216 15.14 7.65 -30.33
C ALA A 216 15.10 8.57 -31.56
N GLN A 217 16.08 8.46 -32.44
CA GLN A 217 16.12 9.20 -33.70
C GLN A 217 16.81 8.37 -34.78
N ASN A 218 16.18 8.26 -35.96
CA ASN A 218 16.70 7.50 -37.11
C ASN A 218 17.14 6.07 -36.73
N GLY A 219 16.35 5.38 -35.89
CA GLY A 219 16.63 4.02 -35.42
C GLY A 219 17.74 3.90 -34.36
N LYS A 220 18.38 5.00 -33.95
CA LYS A 220 19.36 5.01 -32.86
C LYS A 220 18.68 5.36 -31.53
N VAL A 221 18.95 4.54 -30.51
CA VAL A 221 18.42 4.72 -29.16
C VAL A 221 19.54 5.15 -28.21
N GLN A 222 19.28 6.20 -27.43
CA GLN A 222 20.19 6.70 -26.41
C GLN A 222 19.45 6.94 -25.09
N LEU A 223 20.04 6.46 -24.00
CA LEU A 223 19.58 6.75 -22.65
C LEU A 223 20.24 8.03 -22.12
N SER A 224 19.52 8.83 -21.34
CA SER A 224 20.04 10.06 -20.75
C SER A 224 19.34 10.40 -19.44
N ARG A 225 20.13 10.89 -18.47
CA ARG A 225 19.64 11.43 -17.20
C ARG A 225 19.80 12.94 -17.09
N ARG A 226 20.07 13.60 -18.22
CA ARG A 226 20.22 15.07 -18.28
C ARG A 226 19.03 15.81 -17.67
N ALA A 227 17.82 15.22 -17.71
CA ALA A 227 16.64 15.80 -17.10
C ALA A 227 16.73 15.91 -15.55
N LEU A 228 17.55 15.09 -14.89
CA LEU A 228 17.71 15.04 -13.44
C LEU A 228 18.93 15.84 -12.94
N GLU A 229 19.91 16.11 -13.81
CA GLU A 229 21.21 16.69 -13.42
C GLU A 229 21.25 18.23 -13.46
N ILE A 230 20.23 18.89 -14.01
CA ILE A 230 20.28 20.33 -14.31
C ILE A 230 19.65 21.15 -13.17
N ARG A 231 20.47 21.96 -12.49
CA ARG A 231 20.06 22.96 -11.50
C ARG A 231 19.79 24.34 -12.14
N GLY A 232 18.81 25.08 -11.63
CA GLY A 232 18.56 26.49 -11.96
C GLY A 232 17.85 26.75 -13.29
N ARG A 233 16.82 25.97 -13.64
CA ARG A 233 16.14 26.10 -14.94
C ARG A 233 15.38 27.43 -15.07
N LYS A 234 15.51 28.06 -16.25
CA LYS A 234 14.38 28.72 -16.90
C LYS A 234 13.70 27.68 -17.79
N SER A 235 12.38 27.51 -17.65
CA SER A 235 11.61 26.60 -18.50
C SER A 235 11.89 26.89 -19.98
N ALA A 236 12.14 25.86 -20.79
CA ALA A 236 12.22 26.03 -22.25
C ALA A 236 10.88 26.49 -22.85
N PHE A 237 9.80 26.37 -22.07
CA PHE A 237 8.47 26.88 -22.37
C PHE A 237 8.18 28.25 -21.75
N ALA A 238 9.12 28.86 -21.01
CA ALA A 238 8.92 30.20 -20.45
C ALA A 238 8.68 31.20 -21.60
N GLY A 239 7.48 31.79 -21.64
CA GLY A 239 7.06 32.67 -22.75
C GLY A 239 6.85 31.96 -24.09
N ARG A 240 6.69 30.63 -24.08
CA ARG A 240 6.35 29.80 -25.26
C ARG A 240 5.14 28.88 -25.00
N ASP A 241 4.35 29.19 -23.98
CA ASP A 241 3.09 28.51 -23.66
C ASP A 241 1.90 29.04 -24.49
N GLY A 242 2.17 29.97 -25.41
CA GLY A 242 1.15 30.57 -26.27
C GLY A 242 0.33 31.67 -25.58
N THR A 243 0.80 32.19 -24.44
CA THR A 243 0.26 33.39 -23.78
C THR A 243 1.10 34.64 -24.03
#